data_AF-A0A7C3ECV9-F1
#
_entry.id   AF-A0A7C3ECV9-F1
#
_cell.length_a   1.000
_cell.length_b   1.000
_cell.length_c   1.000
_cell.angle_alpha   90.00
_cell.angle_beta   90.00
_cell.angle_gamma   90.00
#
_symmetry.space_group_name_H-M   'P 1'
#
loop_
_entity.id
_entity.type
_entity.pdbx_description
1 polymer ?
#
loop_
_entity_poly.entity_id
_entity_poly.type
_entity_poly.pdbx_seq_one_letter_code
_entity_poly.pdbx_strand_id
1 'polypeptide(L)' 'EQCKKPVILAGGLNPDNVSAAIKAVQPWGVDSCTGTDMCRGKKDLAKVEAFVKAARSFE' A
#
# COMPACT_ATOMS: atom_id res chain seq x y z
N GLU A 1 18.27 5.19 2.67
CA GLU A 1 18.46 5.62 4.07
C GLU A 1 17.14 5.41 4.82
N GLN A 2 17.18 5.07 6.11
CA GLN A 2 15.98 4.84 6.94
C GLN A 2 15.63 6.07 7.77
N CYS A 3 14.35 6.47 7.76
CA CYS A 3 13.87 7.60 8.55
C CYS A 3 13.77 7.22 10.04
N LYS A 4 14.24 8.09 10.94
CA LYS A 4 14.15 7.88 12.40
C LYS A 4 12.75 8.15 12.98
N LYS A 5 11.83 8.73 12.20
CA LYS A 5 10.46 9.01 12.62
C LYS A 5 9.51 8.03 11.92
N PRO A 6 8.35 7.71 12.53
CA PRO A 6 7.28 6.98 11.84
C PRO A 6 6.90 7.68 10.54
N VAL A 7 6.82 6.93 9.45
CA VAL A 7 6.46 7.44 8.12
C VAL A 7 5.38 6.58 7.48
N ILE A 8 4.53 7.21 6.68
CA ILE A 8 3.56 6.55 5.81
C ILE A 8 4.14 6.57 4.39
N LEU A 9 4.30 5.40 3.79
CA LEU A 9 4.71 5.27 2.39
C LEU A 9 3.49 5.38 1.48
N ALA A 10 3.54 6.28 0.52
CA ALA A 10 2.48 6.50 -0.46
C ALA A 10 3.08 6.64 -1.87
N GLY A 11 2.20 6.67 -2.88
CA GLY A 11 2.56 6.89 -4.28
C GLY A 11 2.57 5.60 -5.10
N GLY A 12 1.51 5.39 -5.89
CA GLY A 12 1.42 4.27 -6.82
C GLY A 12 1.29 2.88 -6.18
N LEU A 13 1.09 2.79 -4.86
CA LEU A 13 0.92 1.52 -4.18
C LEU A 13 -0.40 0.84 -4.59
N ASN A 14 -0.35 -0.46 -4.84
CA ASN A 14 -1.45 -1.30 -5.27
C ASN A 14 -1.30 -2.72 -4.69
N PRO A 15 -2.29 -3.62 -4.85
CA PRO A 15 -2.23 -4.98 -4.28
C PRO A 15 -1.01 -5.79 -4.72
N ASP A 16 -0.47 -5.54 -5.91
CA ASP A 16 0.61 -6.32 -6.50
C ASP A 16 2.00 -5.91 -5.97
N ASN A 17 2.16 -4.66 -5.52
CA ASN A 17 3.47 -4.11 -5.14
C ASN A 17 3.62 -3.80 -3.64
N VAL A 18 2.52 -3.70 -2.88
CA VAL A 18 2.56 -3.19 -1.50
C VAL A 18 3.39 -4.07 -0.57
N SER A 19 3.35 -5.39 -0.73
CA SER A 19 4.14 -6.32 0.09
C SER A 19 5.65 -6.10 -0.12
N ALA A 20 6.09 -6.01 -1.39
CA ALA A 20 7.49 -5.75 -1.71
C ALA A 20 7.96 -4.37 -1.22
N ALA A 21 7.10 -3.35 -1.33
CA ALA A 21 7.39 -2.00 -0.86
C ALA A 21 7.55 -1.95 0.67
N ILE A 22 6.69 -2.64 1.43
CA ILE A 22 6.82 -2.77 2.89
C ILE A 22 8.14 -3.46 3.24
N LYS A 23 8.46 -4.59 2.59
CA LYS A 23 9.71 -5.33 2.84
C LYS A 23 10.95 -4.46 2.61
N ALA A 24 10.98 -3.69 1.52
CA ALA A 24 12.13 -2.86 1.16
C ALA A 24 12.28 -1.62 2.04
N VAL A 25 11.17 -0.94 2.38
CA VAL A 25 11.21 0.38 3.03
C VAL A 25 11.03 0.29 4.55
N GLN A 26 10.35 -0.73 5.05
CA GLN A 26 9.94 -0.88 6.45
C GLN A 26 9.22 0.37 7.00
N PRO A 27 8.16 0.87 6.31
CA PRO A 27 7.45 2.06 6.76
C PRO A 27 6.57 1.74 7.98
N TRP A 28 6.14 2.77 8.70
CA TRP A 28 5.18 2.60 9.79
C TRP A 28 3.77 2.31 9.27
N GLY A 29 3.44 2.84 8.10
CA GLY A 29 2.18 2.57 7.41
C GLY A 29 2.31 2.74 5.90
N VAL A 30 1.26 2.35 5.18
CA VAL A 30 1.13 2.52 3.73
C VAL A 30 -0.19 3.18 3.38
N ASP A 31 -0.19 4.00 2.33
CA ASP A 31 -1.38 4.64 1.78
C ASP A 31 -1.51 4.41 0.27
N SER A 32 -2.74 4.17 -0.19
CA SER A 32 -3.05 3.95 -1.61
C SER A 32 -4.31 4.69 -2.02
N CYS A 33 -4.15 5.60 -2.98
CA CYS A 33 -5.25 6.29 -3.63
C CYS A 33 -5.63 5.59 -4.95
N THR A 34 -4.95 5.90 -6.05
CA THR A 34 -5.33 5.41 -7.39
C THR A 34 -5.14 3.90 -7.58
N GLY A 35 -4.24 3.25 -6.84
CA GLY A 35 -3.98 1.81 -6.96
C GLY A 35 -5.12 0.92 -6.43
N THR A 36 -6.08 1.49 -5.71
CA THR A 36 -7.29 0.81 -5.21
C THR A 36 -8.59 1.34 -5.83
N ASP A 37 -8.48 2.18 -6.86
CA ASP A 37 -9.63 2.76 -7.55
C ASP A 37 -10.06 1.91 -8.76
N MET A 38 -11.33 2.05 -9.12
CA MET A 38 -11.89 1.57 -10.39
C MET A 38 -11.76 2.65 -11.47
N CYS A 39 -12.60 3.69 -11.40
CA CYS A 39 -12.66 4.83 -12.32
C CYS A 39 -13.32 6.03 -11.61
N ARG A 40 -12.94 7.26 -11.99
CA ARG A 40 -13.52 8.53 -11.49
C ARG A 40 -13.54 8.68 -9.95
N GLY A 41 -12.49 8.25 -9.27
CA GLY A 41 -12.35 8.40 -7.81
C GLY A 41 -13.26 7.48 -6.98
N LYS A 42 -13.92 6.49 -7.61
CA LYS A 42 -14.65 5.45 -6.89
C LYS A 42 -13.71 4.31 -6.54
N LYS A 43 -13.77 3.86 -5.28
CA LYS A 43 -12.99 2.72 -4.78
C LYS A 43 -13.53 1.41 -5.33
N ASP A 44 -12.59 0.54 -5.70
CA ASP A 44 -12.86 -0.85 -5.99
C ASP A 44 -12.65 -1.67 -4.71
N LEU A 45 -13.74 -2.15 -4.10
CA LEU A 45 -13.68 -2.85 -2.82
C LEU A 45 -12.85 -4.13 -2.89
N ALA A 46 -12.84 -4.81 -4.04
CA ALA A 46 -12.02 -6.02 -4.21
C ALA A 46 -10.53 -5.67 -4.21
N LYS A 47 -10.14 -4.56 -4.86
CA LYS A 47 -8.76 -4.07 -4.80
C LYS A 47 -8.38 -3.57 -3.41
N VAL A 48 -9.29 -2.92 -2.69
CA VAL A 48 -9.04 -2.50 -1.30
C VAL A 48 -8.80 -3.72 -0.41
N GLU A 49 -9.64 -4.74 -0.50
CA GLU A 49 -9.46 -5.98 0.26
C GLU A 49 -8.15 -6.68 -0.10
N ALA A 50 -7.85 -6.82 -1.39
CA ALA A 50 -6.60 -7.40 -1.86
C ALA A 50 -5.38 -6.59 -1.38
N PHE A 51 -5.45 -5.26 -1.40
CA PHE A 51 -4.41 -4.37 -0.90
C PHE A 51 -4.16 -4.59 0.59
N VAL A 52 -5.21 -4.60 1.42
CA VAL A 52 -5.08 -4.81 2.87
C VAL A 52 -4.52 -6.21 3.17
N LYS A 53 -4.95 -7.24 2.43
CA LYS A 53 -4.41 -8.60 2.57
C LYS A 53 -2.93 -8.64 2.22
N ALA A 54 -2.54 -8.15 1.04
CA ALA A 54 -1.14 -8.11 0.61
C ALA A 54 -0.27 -7.28 1.56
N ALA A 55 -0.79 -6.17 2.07
CA ALA A 55 -0.12 -5.31 3.05
C ALA A 55 -0.03 -5.93 4.44
N ARG A 56 -0.69 -7.06 4.73
CA ARG A 56 -0.58 -7.79 6.00
C ARG A 56 0.13 -9.14 5.87
N SER A 57 0.25 -9.67 4.66
CA SER A 57 0.86 -10.99 4.39
C SER A 57 2.38 -10.93 4.14
N PHE A 58 3.05 -9.87 4.56
CA PHE A 58 4.51 -9.78 4.42
C PHE A 58 5.19 -10.57 5.55
N GLU A 59 5.75 -11.73 5.22
CA GLU A 59 6.76 -12.42 6.04
C GLU A 59 8.17 -11.85 5.78
#